data_AF-A0A968JWA9-F1
#
_entry.id   AF-A0A968JWA9-F1
#
_cell.length_a   1.000
_cell.length_b   1.000
_cell.length_c   1.000
_cell.angle_alpha   90.00
_cell.angle_beta   90.00
_cell.angle_gamma   90.00
#
_symmetry.space_group_name_H-M   'P 1'
#
loop_
_entity.id
_entity.type
_entity.pdbx_description
1 polymer ?
#
loop_
_entity_poly.entity_id
_entity_poly.type
_entity_poly.pdbx_seq_one_letter_code
_entity_poly.pdbx_strand_id
1 'polypeptide(L)'
;EDNEHFSLDMTDAERPSPHYTSTLLPLLQQAHPIAELFLLIGSDSLRDLPFWHKPVEVISKCRLVVLPRPGITVDWVMLSLYVPGVDQIVDMLNGPTIDLSSTMLRDWLAGGNQPYYLIPSAVLNYIQEKQLYS
;
A
#
# COMPACT_ATOMS: atom_id res chain seq x y z
N GLU A 1 -14.51 -6.88 8.66
CA GLU A 1 -14.27 -6.91 10.12
C GLU A 1 -14.43 -8.37 10.50
N ASP A 2 -13.55 -8.92 11.35
CA ASP A 2 -13.44 -10.37 11.68
C ASP A 2 -12.36 -11.17 10.93
N ASN A 3 -11.32 -10.52 10.38
CA ASN A 3 -10.12 -11.26 9.95
C ASN A 3 -9.02 -11.14 10.99
N GLU A 4 -8.76 -12.22 11.73
CA GLU A 4 -7.75 -12.31 12.81
C GLU A 4 -6.31 -12.06 12.34
N HIS A 5 -6.06 -12.14 11.02
CA HIS A 5 -4.76 -11.87 10.43
C HIS A 5 -4.52 -10.38 10.14
N PHE A 6 -5.50 -9.50 10.39
CA PHE A 6 -5.36 -8.06 10.19
C PHE A 6 -5.51 -7.30 11.51
N SER A 7 -4.58 -6.39 11.76
CA SER A 7 -4.62 -5.42 12.86
C SER A 7 -4.24 -4.02 12.36
N LEU A 8 -4.73 -2.99 13.05
CA LEU A 8 -4.34 -1.60 12.78
C LEU A 8 -3.06 -1.24 13.54
N ASP A 9 -2.10 -0.63 12.85
CA ASP A 9 -0.90 -0.04 13.44
C ASP A 9 -0.90 1.47 13.16
N MET A 10 -0.81 2.27 14.23
CA MET A 10 -0.87 3.74 14.18
C MET A 10 0.51 4.40 14.17
N THR A 11 1.61 3.63 14.18
CA THR A 11 2.99 4.11 14.32
C THR A 11 3.34 5.21 13.32
N ASP A 12 2.90 5.09 12.07
CA ASP A 12 3.17 6.12 11.05
C ASP A 12 2.31 7.38 11.23
N ALA A 13 1.07 7.24 11.67
CA ALA A 13 0.14 8.34 11.85
C ALA A 13 0.43 9.17 13.12
N GLU A 14 0.93 8.52 14.17
CA GLU A 14 1.20 9.15 15.48
C GLU A 14 2.60 9.76 15.60
N ARG A 15 3.52 9.43 14.69
CA ARG A 15 4.87 10.01 14.70
C ARG A 15 4.90 11.39 14.00
N PRO A 16 5.85 12.27 14.37
CA PRO A 16 6.04 13.55 13.69
C PRO A 16 6.31 13.41 12.19
N SER A 17 5.82 14.38 11.42
CA SER A 17 6.08 14.51 9.99
C SER A 17 7.55 14.94 9.73
N PRO A 18 8.11 14.66 8.53
CA PRO A 18 7.50 13.99 7.38
C PRO A 18 7.36 12.47 7.54
N HIS A 19 6.37 11.92 6.83
CA HIS A 19 6.10 10.48 6.80
C HIS A 19 6.72 9.86 5.55
N TYR A 20 7.61 8.89 5.77
CA TYR A 20 8.28 8.11 4.74
C TYR A 20 8.39 6.65 5.17
N THR A 21 8.20 5.74 4.21
CA THR A 21 8.36 4.30 4.45
C THR A 21 9.75 3.96 4.99
N SER A 22 10.81 4.62 4.49
CA SER A 22 12.18 4.40 4.94
C SER A 22 12.43 4.78 6.41
N THR A 23 11.62 5.67 6.98
CA THR A 23 11.68 6.04 8.40
C THR A 23 10.66 5.29 9.26
N LEU A 24 9.62 4.70 8.67
CA LEU A 24 8.67 3.82 9.35
C LEU A 24 9.26 2.42 9.59
N LEU A 25 9.88 1.82 8.57
CA LEU A 25 10.38 0.43 8.64
C LEU A 25 11.32 0.17 9.85
N PRO A 26 12.25 1.06 10.22
CA PRO A 26 13.06 0.88 11.43
C PRO A 26 12.24 0.84 12.73
N LEU A 27 11.16 1.61 12.81
CA LEU A 27 10.28 1.63 13.99
C LEU A 27 9.53 0.30 14.11
N LEU A 28 9.02 -0.21 12.97
CA LEU A 28 8.36 -1.52 12.93
C LEU A 28 9.33 -2.66 13.26
N GLN A 29 10.57 -2.61 12.77
CA GLN A 29 11.60 -3.60 13.11
C GLN A 29 11.98 -3.53 14.60
N GLN A 30 12.03 -2.33 15.20
CA GLN A 30 12.29 -2.19 16.62
C GLN A 30 11.14 -2.76 17.48
N ALA A 31 9.90 -2.55 17.07
CA ALA A 31 8.72 -3.12 17.72
C ALA A 31 8.64 -4.65 17.55
N HIS A 32 9.16 -5.18 16.44
CA HIS A 32 9.17 -6.61 16.11
C HIS A 32 10.57 -7.11 15.71
N PRO A 33 11.53 -7.23 16.65
CA PRO A 33 12.95 -7.46 16.33
C PRO A 33 13.26 -8.74 15.55
N ILE A 34 12.43 -9.76 15.70
CA ILE A 34 12.60 -11.07 15.06
C ILE A 34 11.73 -11.25 13.81
N ALA A 35 10.88 -10.28 13.50
CA ALA A 35 9.97 -10.38 12.35
C ALA A 35 10.71 -10.07 11.06
N GLU A 36 10.37 -10.83 10.03
CA GLU A 36 10.66 -10.46 8.65
C GLU A 36 9.53 -9.55 8.15
N LEU A 37 9.88 -8.39 7.59
CA LEU A 37 8.91 -7.41 7.12
C LEU A 37 8.62 -7.61 5.63
N PHE A 38 7.34 -7.68 5.31
CA PHE A 38 6.82 -7.73 3.94
C PHE A 38 5.97 -6.48 3.70
N LEU A 39 6.35 -5.67 2.72
CA LEU A 39 5.58 -4.49 2.33
C LEU A 39 4.69 -4.84 1.14
N LEU A 40 3.38 -4.85 1.37
CA LEU A 40 2.38 -5.12 0.35
C LEU A 40 2.08 -3.83 -0.44
N ILE A 41 2.34 -3.84 -1.73
CA ILE A 41 2.14 -2.68 -2.62
C ILE A 41 1.52 -3.07 -3.95
N GLY A 42 0.98 -2.10 -4.69
CA GLY A 42 0.57 -2.27 -6.08
C GLY A 42 1.74 -2.11 -7.06
N SER A 43 1.59 -2.62 -8.28
CA SER A 43 2.59 -2.46 -9.35
C SER A 43 2.84 -1.01 -9.75
N ASP A 44 1.88 -0.12 -9.54
CA ASP A 44 2.04 1.35 -9.69
C ASP A 44 3.02 1.92 -8.67
N SER A 45 2.93 1.49 -7.40
CA SER A 45 3.90 1.85 -6.36
C SER A 45 5.28 1.27 -6.65
N LEU A 46 5.37 0.04 -7.18
CA LEU A 46 6.65 -0.54 -7.59
C LEU A 46 7.29 0.26 -8.73
N ARG A 47 6.52 0.64 -9.75
CA ARG A 47 6.98 1.51 -10.84
C ARG A 47 7.54 2.83 -10.32
N ASP A 48 6.88 3.42 -9.32
CA ASP A 48 7.22 4.72 -8.76
C ASP A 48 8.26 4.65 -7.63
N LEU A 49 8.69 3.44 -7.23
CA LEU A 49 9.68 3.21 -6.18
C LEU A 49 10.98 4.03 -6.33
N PRO A 50 11.55 4.26 -7.54
CA PRO A 50 12.73 5.11 -7.70
C PRO A 50 12.56 6.54 -7.15
N PHE A 51 11.32 7.04 -7.07
CA PHE A 51 11.00 8.39 -6.58
C PHE A 51 10.70 8.43 -5.08
N TRP A 52 10.70 7.28 -4.40
CA TRP A 52 10.46 7.24 -2.96
C TRP A 52 11.63 7.85 -2.18
N HIS A 53 11.37 8.27 -0.94
CA HIS A 53 12.43 8.73 -0.06
C HIS A 53 13.33 7.55 0.35
N LYS A 54 14.58 7.57 -0.14
CA LYS A 54 15.62 6.56 0.13
C LYS A 54 15.18 5.12 -0.26
N PRO A 55 14.92 4.85 -1.55
CA PRO A 55 14.33 3.59 -1.99
C PRO A 55 15.25 2.39 -1.74
N VAL A 56 16.57 2.56 -1.88
CA VAL A 56 17.56 1.52 -1.54
C VAL A 56 17.51 1.14 -0.06
N GLU A 57 17.21 2.10 0.84
CA GLU A 57 17.03 1.80 2.27
C GLU A 57 15.69 1.13 2.58
N VAL A 58 14.69 1.28 1.72
CA VAL A 58 13.40 0.58 1.88
C VAL A 58 13.60 -0.90 1.54
N ILE A 59 14.19 -1.19 0.39
CA ILE A 59 14.37 -2.57 -0.08
C ILE A 59 15.41 -3.36 0.71
N SER A 60 16.26 -2.70 1.50
CA SER A 60 17.19 -3.38 2.41
C SER A 60 16.57 -3.80 3.74
N LYS A 61 15.36 -3.33 4.05
CA LYS A 61 14.67 -3.55 5.34
C LYS A 61 13.40 -4.39 5.22
N CYS A 62 12.95 -4.71 4.01
CA CYS A 62 11.74 -5.50 3.79
C CYS A 62 11.78 -6.21 2.43
N ARG A 63 10.97 -7.27 2.30
CA ARG A 63 10.58 -7.83 1.01
C ARG A 63 9.38 -7.05 0.46
N LEU A 64 9.28 -6.94 -0.86
CA LEU A 64 8.13 -6.30 -1.52
C LEU A 64 7.20 -7.38 -2.05
N VAL A 65 5.94 -7.38 -1.60
CA VAL A 65 4.90 -8.25 -2.14
C VAL A 65 4.01 -7.42 -3.03
N VAL A 66 4.04 -7.70 -4.33
CA VAL A 66 3.49 -6.79 -5.34
C VAL A 66 2.25 -7.37 -5.98
N LEU A 67 1.13 -6.66 -5.83
CA LEU A 67 -0.13 -6.98 -6.50
C LEU A 67 -0.15 -6.31 -7.89
N PRO A 68 -0.33 -7.08 -8.98
CA PRO A 68 -0.46 -6.51 -10.32
C PRO A 68 -1.69 -5.60 -10.44
N ARG A 69 -1.52 -4.45 -11.10
CA ARG A 69 -2.63 -3.57 -11.48
C ARG A 69 -2.82 -3.53 -13.00
N PRO A 70 -4.08 -3.54 -13.49
CA PRO A 70 -4.36 -3.43 -14.92
C PRO A 70 -3.76 -2.14 -15.51
N GLY A 71 -3.17 -2.25 -16.69
CA GLY A 71 -2.60 -1.10 -17.40
C GLY A 71 -1.27 -0.58 -16.85
N ILE A 72 -0.70 -1.20 -15.81
CA ILE A 72 0.61 -0.81 -15.27
C ILE A 72 1.69 -1.77 -15.78
N THR A 73 2.71 -1.20 -16.42
CA THR A 73 3.93 -1.92 -16.82
C THR A 73 5.10 -1.42 -15.96
N VAL A 74 5.91 -2.36 -15.47
CA VAL A 74 7.13 -2.07 -14.72
C VAL A 74 8.32 -2.28 -15.65
N ASP A 75 9.12 -1.23 -15.82
CA ASP A 75 10.41 -1.33 -16.52
C ASP A 75 11.48 -1.81 -15.54
N TRP A 76 11.76 -3.11 -15.55
CA TRP A 76 12.73 -3.74 -14.66
C TRP A 76 14.16 -3.29 -14.87
N VAL A 77 14.51 -2.87 -16.10
CA VAL A 77 15.86 -2.40 -16.42
C VAL A 77 16.08 -1.05 -15.74
N MET A 78 15.13 -0.12 -15.92
CA MET A 78 15.15 1.18 -15.25
C MET A 78 15.06 1.02 -13.73
N LEU A 79 14.16 0.17 -13.25
CA LEU A 79 13.98 -0.06 -11.82
C LEU A 79 15.28 -0.56 -11.16
N SER A 80 15.95 -1.54 -11.76
CA SER A 80 17.23 -2.07 -11.25
C SER A 80 18.38 -1.08 -11.35
N LEU A 81 18.33 -0.15 -12.31
CA LEU A 81 19.32 0.93 -12.45
C LEU A 81 19.22 1.94 -11.30
N TYR A 82 18.01 2.35 -10.93
CA TYR A 82 17.78 3.33 -9.86
C TYR A 82 17.73 2.72 -8.47
N VAL A 83 17.31 1.46 -8.37
CA VAL A 83 17.17 0.73 -7.10
C VAL A 83 17.86 -0.64 -7.24
N PRO A 84 19.20 -0.69 -7.15
CA PRO A 84 19.95 -1.93 -7.35
C PRO A 84 19.53 -3.04 -6.36
N GLY A 85 19.30 -4.25 -6.88
CA GLY A 85 18.89 -5.42 -6.08
C GLY A 85 17.38 -5.54 -5.83
N VAL A 86 16.57 -4.62 -6.36
CA VAL A 86 15.10 -4.66 -6.28
C VAL A 86 14.50 -5.95 -6.85
N ASP A 87 15.10 -6.51 -7.89
CA ASP A 87 14.68 -7.76 -8.53
C ASP A 87 14.80 -8.99 -7.60
N GLN A 88 15.64 -8.92 -6.57
CA GLN A 88 15.91 -10.04 -5.66
C GLN A 88 14.96 -10.07 -4.45
N ILE A 89 14.25 -8.97 -4.20
CA ILE A 89 13.42 -8.76 -3.01
C ILE A 89 11.94 -8.62 -3.34
N VAL A 90 11.58 -8.57 -4.64
CA VAL A 90 10.19 -8.48 -5.10
C VAL A 90 9.60 -9.86 -5.35
N ASP A 91 8.48 -10.13 -4.68
CA ASP A 91 7.59 -11.26 -4.92
C ASP A 91 6.34 -10.75 -5.66
N MET A 92 6.26 -11.02 -6.97
CA MET A 92 5.07 -10.70 -7.77
C MET A 92 3.97 -11.72 -7.49
N LEU A 93 2.81 -11.27 -7.00
CA LEU A 93 1.67 -12.15 -6.78
C LEU A 93 0.94 -12.46 -8.08
N ASN A 94 0.60 -13.73 -8.25
CA ASN A 94 -0.30 -14.19 -9.31
C ASN A 94 -1.72 -14.26 -8.74
N GLY A 95 -2.61 -13.38 -9.19
CA GLY A 95 -3.97 -13.34 -8.67
C GLY A 95 -4.90 -12.44 -9.48
N PRO A 96 -6.22 -12.49 -9.21
CA PRO A 96 -7.18 -11.62 -9.87
C PRO A 96 -6.86 -10.16 -9.58
N THR A 97 -6.79 -9.35 -10.62
CA THR A 97 -6.63 -7.91 -10.48
C THR A 97 -7.99 -7.28 -10.19
N ILE A 98 -8.06 -6.45 -9.15
CA ILE A 98 -9.26 -5.66 -8.85
C ILE A 98 -9.05 -4.26 -9.44
N ASP A 99 -9.87 -3.90 -10.42
CA ASP A 99 -9.90 -2.56 -10.98
C ASP A 99 -10.81 -1.64 -10.14
N LEU A 100 -10.33 -1.33 -8.93
CA LEU A 100 -11.02 -0.47 -7.97
C LEU A 100 -10.03 0.55 -7.39
N SER A 101 -10.45 1.81 -7.33
CA SER A 101 -9.65 2.88 -6.73
C SER A 101 -10.48 3.74 -5.79
N SER A 102 -9.81 4.33 -4.80
CA SER A 102 -10.47 5.24 -3.87
C SER A 102 -11.00 6.50 -4.56
N THR A 103 -10.35 6.97 -5.64
CA THR A 103 -10.85 8.10 -6.43
C THR A 103 -12.20 7.75 -7.09
N MET A 104 -12.28 6.61 -7.78
CA MET A 104 -13.54 6.14 -8.34
C MET A 104 -14.63 6.00 -7.28
N LEU A 105 -14.32 5.43 -6.12
CA LEU A 105 -15.28 5.28 -5.03
C LEU A 105 -15.77 6.61 -4.48
N ARG A 106 -14.88 7.60 -4.30
CA ARG A 106 -15.26 8.94 -3.82
C ARG A 106 -16.13 9.67 -4.84
N ASP A 107 -15.78 9.63 -6.12
CA ASP A 107 -16.58 10.26 -7.18
C ASP A 107 -17.97 9.61 -7.29
N TRP A 108 -18.02 8.28 -7.13
CA TRP A 108 -19.27 7.52 -7.18
C TRP A 108 -20.19 7.86 -5.98
N LEU A 109 -19.61 7.96 -4.78
CA LEU A 109 -20.28 8.40 -3.55
C LEU A 109 -20.80 9.84 -3.67
N ALA A 110 -19.97 10.77 -4.16
CA ALA A 110 -20.35 12.18 -4.38
C ALA A 110 -21.52 12.31 -5.39
N GLY A 111 -21.65 11.37 -6.32
CA GLY A 111 -22.80 11.27 -7.22
C GLY A 111 -24.09 10.74 -6.57
N GLY A 112 -24.12 10.52 -5.24
CA GLY A 112 -25.29 10.04 -4.50
C GLY A 112 -25.53 8.53 -4.58
N ASN A 113 -24.56 7.76 -5.09
CA ASN A 113 -24.69 6.32 -5.25
C ASN A 113 -24.12 5.56 -4.06
N GLN A 114 -24.51 4.30 -3.92
CA GLN A 114 -24.07 3.42 -2.84
C GLN A 114 -23.15 2.32 -3.39
N PRO A 115 -21.87 2.25 -2.98
CA PRO A 115 -20.90 1.28 -3.48
C PRO A 115 -21.05 -0.09 -2.77
N TYR A 116 -22.28 -0.64 -2.77
CA TYR A 116 -22.56 -1.92 -2.14
C TYR A 116 -21.64 -3.02 -2.67
N TYR A 117 -21.17 -3.88 -1.78
CA TYR A 117 -20.24 -4.99 -2.07
C TYR A 117 -18.82 -4.60 -2.50
N LEU A 118 -18.52 -3.32 -2.71
CA LEU A 118 -17.16 -2.85 -3.05
C LEU A 118 -16.32 -2.51 -1.83
N ILE A 119 -16.98 -2.19 -0.71
CA ILE A 119 -16.36 -1.90 0.58
C ILE A 119 -17.11 -2.61 1.71
N PRO A 120 -16.46 -2.86 2.87
CA PRO A 120 -17.15 -3.42 4.03
C PRO A 120 -18.31 -2.52 4.48
N SER A 121 -19.42 -3.13 4.89
CA SER A 121 -20.64 -2.40 5.31
C SER A 121 -20.37 -1.43 6.48
N ALA A 122 -19.49 -1.79 7.41
CA ALA A 122 -19.11 -0.90 8.51
C ALA A 122 -18.40 0.39 8.02
N VAL A 123 -17.57 0.29 6.98
CA VAL A 123 -16.92 1.45 6.35
C VAL A 123 -17.97 2.33 5.65
N LEU A 124 -18.94 1.73 4.95
CA LEU A 124 -20.03 2.48 4.34
C LEU A 124 -20.89 3.21 5.38
N ASN A 125 -21.26 2.53 6.47
CA ASN A 125 -22.00 3.12 7.58
C ASN A 125 -21.23 4.31 8.19
N TYR A 126 -19.92 4.16 8.37
CA TYR A 126 -19.07 5.24 8.88
C TYR A 126 -19.04 6.45 7.93
N ILE A 127 -18.89 6.23 6.62
CA ILE A 127 -18.93 7.29 5.60
C ILE A 127 -20.25 8.06 5.67
N GLN A 128 -21.38 7.36 5.77
CA GLN A 128 -22.71 7.95 5.87
C GLN A 128 -22.92 8.72 7.17
N GLU A 129 -22.52 8.16 8.31
CA GLU A 129 -22.63 8.83 9.63
C GLU A 129 -21.82 10.12 9.67
N LYS A 130 -20.60 10.09 9.11
CA LYS A 130 -19.67 11.23 9.10
C LYS A 130 -19.85 12.16 7.91
N GLN A 131 -20.79 11.87 7.00
CA GLN A 131 -21.05 12.65 5.78
C GLN A 131 -19.78 12.90 4.96
N LEU A 132 -18.95 11.86 4.80
CA LEU A 132 -17.72 11.95 4.03
C LEU A 132 -18.02 11.82 2.53
N TYR A 133 -17.31 12.61 1.72
CA TYR A 133 -17.36 12.57 0.25
C TYR A 133 -18.70 13.00 -0.38
N SER A 134 -19.53 13.72 0.38
CA SER A 134 -20.73 14.42 -0.09
C SER A 134 -20.40 15.79 -0.70
#